data_AF-A0A6B0WZE7-F1
#
_entry.id   AF-A0A6B0WZE7-F1
#
_cell.length_a   1.000
_cell.length_b   1.000
_cell.length_c   1.000
_cell.angle_alpha   90.00
_cell.angle_beta   90.00
_cell.angle_gamma   90.00
#
_symmetry.space_group_name_H-M   'P 1'
#
loop_
_entity.id
_entity.type
_entity.pdbx_description
1 polymer ?
#
loop_
_entity_poly.entity_id
_entity_poly.type
_entity_poly.pdbx_seq_one_letter_code
_entity_poly.pdbx_strand_id
1 'polypeptide(L)'
;MTSPNIVFIIISDMGWRDVGFLGCKTHETPNIDRLAYGGMIFPQTYSCGPNCAPSRASIMSGMYTPRHEIYTPGGASKGDVRLMK
;
A
#
# COMPACT_ATOMS: atom_id res chain seq x y z
N MET A 1 13.02 29.65 0.31
CA MET A 1 12.30 28.54 0.95
C MET A 1 13.14 27.29 0.77
N THR A 2 13.44 26.56 1.84
CA THR A 2 14.20 25.31 1.78
C THR A 2 13.27 24.17 1.32
N SER A 3 13.73 23.33 0.41
CA SER A 3 12.99 22.12 0.03
C SER A 3 12.88 21.18 1.23
N PRO A 4 11.67 20.72 1.61
CA PRO A 4 11.53 19.78 2.72
C PRO A 4 12.08 18.40 2.35
N ASN A 5 12.56 17.67 3.36
CA ASN A 5 12.87 16.25 3.20
C ASN A 5 11.58 15.44 3.21
N ILE A 6 11.40 14.54 2.24
CA ILE A 6 10.23 13.67 2.14
C ILE A 6 10.68 12.24 2.45
N VAL A 7 10.14 11.66 3.54
CA VAL A 7 10.35 10.26 3.89
C VAL A 7 9.04 9.50 3.65
N PHE A 8 9.07 8.57 2.70
CA PHE A 8 7.90 7.78 2.34
C PHE A 8 8.05 6.34 2.86
N ILE A 9 7.15 5.94 3.76
CA ILE A 9 7.18 4.64 4.45
C ILE A 9 6.04 3.77 3.89
N ILE A 10 6.40 2.59 3.36
CA ILE A 10 5.44 1.57 2.88
C ILE A 10 5.70 0.27 3.64
N ILE A 11 4.65 -0.32 4.20
CA ILE A 11 4.70 -1.60 4.91
C ILE A 11 4.08 -2.69 4.03
N SER A 12 4.71 -3.87 3.96
CA SER A 12 4.18 -5.00 3.19
C SER A 12 3.13 -5.77 4.00
N ASP A 13 2.02 -6.12 3.36
CA ASP A 13 0.98 -7.02 3.88
C ASP A 13 0.36 -6.61 5.23
N MET A 14 0.42 -5.33 5.59
CA MET A 14 -0.26 -4.79 6.77
C MET A 14 -1.76 -4.61 6.51
N GLY A 15 -2.58 -5.21 7.36
CA GLY A 15 -4.02 -5.03 7.37
C GLY A 15 -4.43 -3.66 7.91
N TRP A 16 -5.58 -3.17 7.44
CA TRP A 16 -6.16 -1.88 7.86
C TRP A 16 -6.31 -1.76 9.39
N ARG A 17 -6.63 -2.84 10.10
CA ARG A 17 -6.87 -2.82 11.55
C ARG A 17 -5.68 -3.29 12.40
N ASP A 18 -4.50 -3.39 11.81
CA ASP A 18 -3.31 -3.94 12.50
C ASP A 18 -2.59 -2.92 13.38
N VAL A 19 -2.98 -1.65 13.34
CA VAL A 19 -2.39 -0.55 14.09
C VAL A 19 -3.30 -0.07 15.23
N GLY A 20 -2.67 0.38 16.33
CA GLY A 20 -3.35 0.81 17.55
C GLY A 20 -4.35 1.95 17.32
N PHE A 21 -3.97 2.96 16.53
CA PHE A 21 -4.86 4.09 16.20
C PHE A 21 -6.11 3.70 15.38
N LEU A 22 -6.14 2.50 14.78
CA LEU A 22 -7.31 1.92 14.11
C LEU A 22 -7.98 0.79 14.93
N GLY A 23 -7.62 0.69 16.21
CA GLY A 23 -8.29 -0.17 17.20
C GLY A 23 -7.65 -1.55 17.37
N CYS A 24 -6.44 -1.80 16.90
CA CYS A 24 -5.70 -3.01 17.24
C CYS A 24 -5.42 -3.04 18.75
N LYS A 25 -5.69 -4.17 19.41
CA LYS A 25 -5.41 -4.38 20.85
C LYS A 25 -4.37 -5.47 21.12
N THR A 26 -3.94 -6.19 20.08
CA THR A 26 -3.06 -7.35 20.21
C THR A 26 -1.58 -6.99 20.00
N HIS A 27 -1.29 -6.02 19.15
CA HIS A 27 0.07 -5.59 18.83
C HIS A 27 0.27 -4.12 19.21
N GLU A 28 1.46 -3.79 19.70
CA GLU A 28 1.81 -2.42 20.08
C GLU A 28 2.45 -1.68 18.91
N THR A 29 1.90 -0.52 18.55
CA THR A 29 2.44 0.34 17.48
C THR A 29 2.69 1.78 17.93
N PRO A 30 3.34 2.03 19.10
CA PRO A 30 3.36 3.33 19.75
C PRO A 30 3.97 4.46 18.89
N ASN A 31 4.96 4.14 18.05
CA ASN A 31 5.57 5.12 17.14
C ASN A 31 4.65 5.50 15.97
N ILE A 32 3.89 4.54 15.44
CA ILE A 32 2.93 4.78 14.35
C ILE A 32 1.73 5.55 14.91
N ASP A 33 1.25 5.16 16.09
CA ASP A 33 0.14 5.83 16.76
C ASP A 33 0.48 7.29 17.07
N ARG A 34 1.68 7.56 17.58
CA ARG A 34 2.18 8.92 17.79
C ARG A 34 2.23 9.73 16.48
N LEU A 35 2.65 9.12 15.38
CA LEU A 35 2.67 9.78 14.07
C LEU A 35 1.25 10.10 13.59
N ALA A 36 0.30 9.18 13.77
CA ALA A 36 -1.09 9.35 13.40
C ALA A 36 -1.77 10.48 14.18
N TYR A 37 -1.59 10.52 15.51
CA TYR A 37 -2.17 11.57 16.37
C TYR A 37 -1.49 12.94 16.22
N GLY A 38 -0.23 12.98 15.76
CA GLY A 38 0.49 14.22 15.45
C GLY A 38 0.28 14.73 14.01
N GLY A 39 -0.53 14.03 13.21
CA GLY A 39 -0.68 14.31 11.78
C GLY A 39 -2.12 14.17 11.30
N MET A 40 -2.28 13.64 10.08
CA MET A 40 -3.58 13.43 9.44
C MET A 40 -3.78 11.95 9.15
N ILE A 41 -4.97 11.45 9.48
CA ILE A 41 -5.40 10.07 9.23
C ILE A 41 -6.37 10.07 8.05
N PHE A 42 -6.16 9.16 7.11
CA PHE A 42 -7.07 8.91 5.99
C PHE A 42 -7.83 7.60 6.22
N PRO A 43 -9.09 7.63 6.69
CA PRO A 43 -9.85 6.42 7.05
C PRO A 43 -10.25 5.54 5.85
N GLN A 44 -10.11 6.05 4.63
CA GLN A 44 -10.55 5.39 3.41
C GLN A 44 -9.45 5.42 2.34
N THR A 45 -8.37 4.68 2.58
CA THR A 45 -7.28 4.49 1.61
C THR A 45 -7.35 3.11 0.96
N TYR A 46 -7.24 3.06 -0.36
CA TYR A 46 -7.30 1.81 -1.13
C TYR A 46 -6.03 1.63 -1.94
N SER A 47 -5.51 0.40 -1.96
CA SER A 47 -4.44 0.00 -2.88
C SER A 47 -5.00 -0.19 -4.29
N CYS A 48 -4.22 0.14 -5.31
CA CYS A 48 -4.58 -0.10 -6.72
C CYS A 48 -4.63 -1.59 -7.10
N GLY A 49 -4.21 -2.48 -6.20
CA GLY A 49 -4.38 -3.92 -6.35
C GLY A 49 -4.02 -4.68 -5.07
N PRO A 50 -4.44 -5.95 -4.94
CA PRO A 50 -4.17 -6.78 -3.77
C PRO A 50 -2.75 -7.40 -3.76
N ASN A 51 -1.97 -7.20 -4.83
CA ASN A 51 -0.65 -7.80 -4.99
C ASN A 51 0.48 -6.76 -4.86
N CYS A 52 1.66 -7.21 -4.40
CA CYS A 52 2.81 -6.35 -4.13
C CYS A 52 3.31 -5.56 -5.36
N ALA A 53 3.56 -6.23 -6.49
CA ALA A 53 4.10 -5.60 -7.70
C ALA A 53 3.17 -4.55 -8.33
N PRO A 54 1.88 -4.84 -8.65
CA PRO A 54 0.97 -3.83 -9.18
C PRO A 54 0.77 -2.65 -8.22
N SER A 55 0.58 -2.91 -6.92
CA SER A 55 0.38 -1.85 -5.92
C SER A 55 1.57 -0.88 -5.88
N ARG A 56 2.80 -1.40 -5.82
CA ARG A 56 4.02 -0.58 -5.82
C ARG A 56 4.23 0.15 -7.14
N ALA A 57 3.93 -0.49 -8.26
CA ALA A 57 4.01 0.14 -9.58
C ALA A 57 3.05 1.34 -9.69
N SER A 58 1.82 1.22 -9.18
CA SER A 58 0.87 2.34 -9.17
C SER A 58 1.35 3.48 -8.26
N ILE A 59 1.93 3.17 -7.10
CA ILE A 59 2.49 4.18 -6.19
C ILE A 59 3.67 4.94 -6.83
N MET A 60 4.60 4.23 -7.48
CA MET A 60 5.79 4.84 -8.08
C MET A 60 5.48 5.65 -9.34
N SER A 61 4.53 5.19 -10.14
CA SER A 61 4.19 5.82 -11.42
C SER A 61 3.08 6.86 -11.32
N GLY A 62 2.27 6.83 -10.25
CA GLY A 62 1.03 7.60 -10.17
C GLY A 62 -0.04 7.16 -11.17
N MET A 63 0.07 5.95 -11.72
CA MET A 63 -0.81 5.44 -12.76
C MET A 63 -1.53 4.15 -12.34
N TYR A 64 -2.71 3.91 -12.89
CA TYR A 64 -3.43 2.65 -12.72
C TYR A 64 -2.77 1.49 -13.48
N THR A 65 -3.05 0.27 -13.03
CA THR A 65 -2.51 -0.99 -13.55
C THR A 65 -2.46 -1.10 -15.08
N PRO A 66 -3.53 -0.77 -15.84
CA PRO A 66 -3.50 -0.89 -17.29
C PRO A 66 -2.48 0.03 -18.00
N ARG A 67 -2.03 1.12 -17.35
CA ARG A 67 -1.07 2.06 -17.95
C ARG A 67 0.39 1.63 -17.75
N HIS A 68 0.67 0.89 -16.68
CA HIS A 68 2.02 0.43 -16.37
C HIS A 68 2.20 -1.09 -16.59
N GLU A 69 1.15 -1.81 -16.98
CA GLU A 69 1.16 -3.21 -17.45
C GLU A 69 1.76 -4.26 -16.48
N ILE A 70 1.95 -3.89 -15.21
CA ILE A 70 2.41 -4.81 -14.15
C ILE A 70 1.17 -5.34 -13.44
N TYR A 71 0.67 -6.51 -13.85
CA TYR A 71 -0.58 -7.08 -13.32
C TYR A 71 -0.37 -8.01 -12.12
N THR A 72 0.78 -8.68 -12.07
CA THR A 72 1.09 -9.70 -11.06
C THR A 72 2.55 -9.61 -10.62
N PRO A 73 2.88 -10.16 -9.43
CA PRO A 73 4.28 -10.38 -9.06
C PRO A 73 4.92 -11.34 -10.06
N GLY A 74 5.97 -10.87 -10.75
CA GLY A 74 6.66 -11.64 -11.80
C GLY A 74 6.20 -11.36 -13.23
N GLY A 75 5.31 -10.39 -13.47
CA GLY A 75 4.97 -9.88 -14.81
C GLY A 75 4.03 -10.76 -15.65
N ALA A 76 4.00 -12.07 -15.43
CA ALA A 76 3.07 -12.99 -16.09
C ALA A 76 1.89 -13.34 -15.17
N SER A 77 0.69 -13.45 -15.75
CA SER A 77 -0.46 -14.04 -15.05
C SER A 77 -0.06 -15.39 -14.45
N LYS A 78 -0.28 -15.58 -13.15
CA LYS A 78 0.05 -16.84 -12.46
C LYS A 78 -0.92 -17.99 -12.82
N GLY A 79 -1.88 -17.78 -13.71
CA GLY A 79 -2.83 -18.80 -14.15
C GLY A 79 -2.62 -19.20 -15.60
N ASP A 80 -3.04 -20.42 -15.94
CA ASP A 80 -3.07 -20.88 -17.33
C ASP A 80 -4.03 -19.99 -18.12
N VAL A 81 -3.48 -19.21 -19.05
CA VAL A 81 -4.25 -18.29 -19.91
C VAL A 81 -5.37 -19.00 -20.68
N ARG A 82 -5.27 -20.32 -20.89
CA ARG A 82 -6.30 -21.13 -21.55
C ARG A 82 -7.55 -21.34 -20.68
N LEU A 83 -7.43 -21.16 -19.36
CA LEU A 83 -8.51 -21.28 -18.38
C LEU A 83 -9.21 -19.94 -18.11
N MET A 84 -8.67 -18.83 -18.61
CA MET A 84 -9.24 -17.48 -18.47
C MET A 84 -10.09 -17.12 -19.70
N LYS A 85 -11.14 -17.91 -19.96
CA LYS A 85 -12.15 -17.60 -20.97
C LYS A 85 -13.20 -16.64 -20.41
#